data_AF-A0A813TZI1-F1
#
_entry.id   AF-A0A813TZI1-F1
#
_cell.length_a   1.000
_cell.length_b   1.000
_cell.length_c   1.000
_cell.angle_alpha   90.00
_cell.angle_beta   90.00
_cell.angle_gamma   90.00
#
_symmetry.space_group_name_H-M   'P 1'
#
loop_
_entity.id
_entity.type
_entity.pdbx_description
1 polymer ?
#
loop_
_entity_poly.entity_id
_entity_poly.type
_entity_poly.pdbx_seq_one_letter_code
_entity_poly.pdbx_strand_id
1 'polypeptide(L)'
;MYSYILYGDVNKNISFNNWWCYARAYLILVGLSAIYISYLLQSCLRFFRVVLHRWKQLQTFQMIVKLIIGQWVTSFVLLTFTLIWHYIEYLPDTYHCQIAFNNFLGNLLATFIIFSIPTIASVFIYIYIIYYTKQQTNVITTQETRYRAIQRDIVVLRRVIILITSVTILTLPTLILWIYYLVTGFILPLSYNVEWLLLSLSLVFLSVTSTFITPQVRRLIRLNWRRNQRVRPVIMNQTPELT
;
A
#
# COMPACT_ATOMS: atom_id res chain seq x y z
N MET A 1 8.10 -16.45 3.53
CA MET A 1 8.08 -17.12 2.21
C MET A 1 9.40 -17.82 1.97
N TYR A 2 10.52 -17.12 2.19
CA TYR A 2 11.88 -17.67 2.14
C TYR A 2 12.13 -18.99 2.91
N SER A 3 11.45 -19.22 4.04
CA SER A 3 11.60 -20.49 4.79
C SER A 3 11.18 -21.73 4.00
N TYR A 4 10.13 -21.63 3.16
CA TYR A 4 9.66 -22.75 2.35
C TYR A 4 10.57 -22.99 1.14
N ILE A 5 11.07 -21.91 0.54
CA ILE A 5 12.04 -21.96 -0.57
C ILE A 5 13.31 -22.67 -0.08
N LEU A 6 13.88 -22.20 1.03
CA LEU A 6 15.10 -22.79 1.61
C LEU A 6 14.90 -24.26 1.98
N TYR A 7 13.75 -24.62 2.56
CA TYR A 7 13.45 -26.00 2.92
C TYR A 7 13.28 -26.90 1.69
N GLY A 8 12.61 -26.40 0.64
CA GLY A 8 12.43 -27.11 -0.63
C GLY A 8 13.75 -27.33 -1.35
N ASP A 9 14.65 -26.34 -1.35
CA ASP A 9 15.99 -26.45 -1.93
C ASP A 9 16.83 -27.55 -1.26
N VAL A 10 16.69 -27.69 0.07
CA VAL A 10 17.36 -28.76 0.83
C VAL A 10 16.68 -30.12 0.62
N ASN A 11 15.36 -30.16 0.41
CA ASN A 11 14.57 -31.38 0.32
C ASN A 11 13.80 -31.48 -1.01
N LYS A 12 14.52 -31.68 -2.12
CA LYS A 12 13.95 -31.69 -3.48
C LYS A 12 12.83 -32.72 -3.71
N ASN A 13 12.74 -33.75 -2.86
CA ASN A 13 11.70 -34.78 -2.96
C ASN A 13 10.35 -34.36 -2.34
N ILE A 14 10.27 -33.18 -1.70
CA ILE A 14 9.06 -32.71 -1.02
C ILE A 14 8.37 -31.66 -1.90
N SER A 15 7.13 -31.95 -2.32
CA SER A 15 6.27 -30.99 -2.99
C SER A 15 5.36 -30.27 -2.00
N PHE A 16 5.29 -28.94 -2.07
CA PHE A 16 4.32 -28.14 -1.31
C PHE A 16 3.03 -27.85 -2.07
N ASN A 17 2.67 -28.71 -3.04
CA ASN A 17 1.46 -28.59 -3.82
C ASN A 17 0.23 -29.01 -3.00
N ASN A 18 -0.18 -28.16 -2.06
CA ASN A 18 -1.36 -28.36 -1.22
C ASN A 18 -2.27 -27.12 -1.26
N TRP A 19 -3.52 -27.28 -0.84
CA TRP A 19 -4.50 -26.19 -0.79
C TRP A 19 -3.98 -24.96 -0.01
N TRP A 20 -3.17 -25.18 1.04
CA TRP A 20 -2.62 -24.08 1.82
C TRP A 20 -1.69 -23.16 1.03
N CYS A 21 -0.93 -23.72 0.09
CA CYS A 21 -0.07 -22.96 -0.80
C CYS A 21 -0.88 -21.98 -1.68
N TYR A 22 -1.96 -22.47 -2.30
CA TYR A 22 -2.87 -21.64 -3.11
C TYR A 22 -3.59 -20.60 -2.28
N ALA A 23 -4.16 -20.98 -1.12
CA ALA A 23 -4.85 -20.06 -0.23
C ALA A 23 -3.94 -18.93 0.25
N ARG A 24 -2.67 -19.23 0.57
CA ARG A 24 -1.68 -18.22 0.95
C ARG A 24 -1.39 -17.26 -0.19
N ALA A 25 -1.13 -17.76 -1.39
CA ALA A 25 -0.88 -16.94 -2.57
C ALA A 25 -2.06 -16.01 -2.88
N TYR A 26 -3.27 -16.56 -2.81
CA TYR A 26 -4.52 -15.81 -2.96
C TYR A 26 -4.67 -14.70 -1.91
N LEU A 27 -4.45 -15.00 -0.63
CA LEU A 27 -4.53 -14.01 0.45
C LEU A 27 -3.50 -12.89 0.30
N ILE A 28 -2.30 -13.19 -0.22
CA ILE A 28 -1.31 -12.16 -0.54
C ILE A 28 -1.84 -11.23 -1.63
N LEU A 29 -2.38 -11.78 -2.74
CA LEU A 29 -2.97 -10.97 -3.80
C LEU A 29 -4.14 -10.12 -3.29
N VAL A 30 -5.01 -10.67 -2.44
CA VAL A 30 -6.10 -9.93 -1.80
C VAL A 30 -5.58 -8.80 -0.92
N GLY A 31 -4.55 -9.06 -0.11
CA GLY A 31 -3.89 -8.04 0.69
C GLY A 31 -3.32 -6.91 -0.17
N LEU A 32 -2.64 -7.24 -1.27
CA LEU A 32 -2.12 -6.24 -2.20
C LEU A 32 -3.24 -5.43 -2.86
N SER A 33 -4.28 -6.09 -3.36
CA SER A 33 -5.47 -5.41 -3.90
C SER A 33 -6.08 -4.46 -2.86
N ALA A 34 -6.25 -4.93 -1.62
CA ALA A 34 -6.82 -4.13 -0.55
C ALA A 34 -5.97 -2.89 -0.24
N ILE A 35 -4.64 -2.98 -0.30
CA ILE A 35 -3.75 -1.83 -0.12
C ILE A 35 -4.01 -0.76 -1.21
N TYR A 36 -4.07 -1.13 -2.48
CA TYR A 36 -4.31 -0.17 -3.56
C TYR A 36 -5.73 0.40 -3.57
N ILE A 37 -6.75 -0.45 -3.33
CA ILE A 37 -8.13 0.05 -3.19
C ILE A 37 -8.25 0.95 -1.95
N SER A 38 -7.46 0.76 -0.89
CA SER A 38 -7.40 1.70 0.24
C SER A 38 -6.95 3.09 -0.20
N TYR A 39 -6.00 3.21 -1.13
CA TYR A 39 -5.59 4.51 -1.67
C TYR A 39 -6.69 5.16 -2.51
N LEU A 40 -7.39 4.36 -3.31
CA LEU A 40 -8.58 4.83 -4.03
C LEU A 40 -9.66 5.31 -3.05
N LEU A 41 -9.97 4.52 -2.02
CA LEU A 41 -10.95 4.86 -1.01
C LEU A 41 -10.58 6.15 -0.27
N GLN A 42 -9.30 6.33 0.10
CA GLN A 42 -8.81 7.58 0.68
C GLN A 42 -8.99 8.77 -0.27
N SER A 43 -8.81 8.57 -1.56
CA SER A 43 -9.05 9.59 -2.60
C SER A 43 -10.53 9.96 -2.68
N CYS A 44 -11.42 8.96 -2.71
CA CYS A 44 -12.87 9.13 -2.70
C CYS A 44 -13.37 9.86 -1.46
N LEU A 45 -12.89 9.49 -0.26
CA LEU A 45 -13.27 10.15 0.98
C LEU A 45 -12.89 11.64 1.00
N ARG A 46 -11.74 11.99 0.42
CA ARG A 46 -11.33 13.40 0.25
C ARG A 46 -12.19 14.11 -0.78
N PHE A 47 -12.51 13.44 -1.88
CA PHE A 47 -13.43 13.96 -2.88
C PHE A 47 -14.79 14.29 -2.27
N PHE A 48 -15.37 13.37 -1.49
CA PHE A 48 -16.64 13.61 -0.79
C PHE A 48 -16.56 14.77 0.20
N ARG A 49 -15.40 14.96 0.86
CA ARG A 49 -15.19 16.08 1.77
C ARG A 49 -15.11 17.43 1.05
N VAL A 50 -14.33 17.52 -0.02
CA VAL A 50 -14.05 18.79 -0.71
C VAL A 50 -15.20 19.18 -1.64
N VAL A 51 -15.67 18.25 -2.47
CA VAL A 51 -16.68 18.51 -3.50
C VAL A 51 -18.08 18.41 -2.90
N LEU A 52 -18.38 17.29 -2.23
CA LEU A 52 -19.72 17.01 -1.65
C LEU A 52 -19.85 17.45 -0.19
N HIS A 53 -19.29 18.61 0.16
CA HIS A 53 -19.31 19.13 1.54
C HIS A 53 -20.72 19.29 2.15
N ARG A 54 -21.76 19.41 1.31
CA ARG A 54 -23.17 19.52 1.75
C ARG A 54 -23.71 18.19 2.31
N TRP A 55 -23.14 17.04 1.93
CA TRP A 55 -23.66 15.71 2.24
C TRP A 55 -22.96 15.12 3.46
N LYS A 56 -23.28 15.64 4.66
CA LYS A 56 -22.62 15.26 5.93
C LYS A 56 -22.70 13.76 6.24
N GLN A 57 -23.72 13.05 5.75
CA GLN A 57 -23.89 11.61 5.96
C GLN A 57 -22.69 10.79 5.44
N LEU A 58 -22.09 11.19 4.31
CA LEU A 58 -20.93 10.52 3.72
C LEU A 58 -19.65 10.63 4.55
N GLN A 59 -19.62 11.57 5.50
CA GLN A 59 -18.46 11.83 6.37
C GLN A 59 -18.61 11.20 7.76
N THR A 60 -19.70 10.47 8.00
CA THR A 60 -19.92 9.78 9.28
C THR A 60 -18.95 8.60 9.43
N PHE A 61 -18.54 8.33 10.67
CA PHE A 61 -17.65 7.21 10.99
C PHE A 61 -18.26 5.88 10.53
N GLN A 62 -19.57 5.69 10.70
CA GLN A 62 -20.28 4.49 10.26
C GLN A 62 -20.16 4.27 8.75
N MET A 63 -20.27 5.32 7.94
CA MET A 63 -20.12 5.21 6.49
C MET A 63 -18.68 4.84 6.11
N ILE A 64 -17.68 5.42 6.78
CA ILE A 64 -16.28 5.08 6.55
C ILE A 64 -16.02 3.60 6.86
N VAL A 65 -16.52 3.08 7.99
CA VAL A 65 -16.39 1.65 8.33
C VAL A 65 -17.06 0.75 7.29
N LYS A 66 -18.28 1.10 6.85
CA LYS A 66 -18.98 0.36 5.79
C LYS A 66 -18.17 0.32 4.49
N LEU A 67 -17.55 1.44 4.10
CA LEU A 67 -16.71 1.51 2.91
C LEU A 67 -15.44 0.66 3.02
N ILE A 68 -14.81 0.61 4.20
CA ILE A 68 -13.64 -0.25 4.46
C ILE A 68 -14.04 -1.73 4.35
N ILE A 69 -15.17 -2.14 4.93
CA ILE A 69 -15.68 -3.51 4.80
C ILE A 69 -15.97 -3.82 3.33
N GLY A 70 -16.66 -2.91 2.63
CA GLY A 70 -16.98 -3.04 1.21
C GLY A 70 -15.72 -3.17 0.34
N GLN A 71 -14.66 -2.42 0.63
CA GLN A 71 -13.36 -2.56 -0.03
C GLN A 71 -12.82 -3.99 0.12
N TRP A 72 -12.78 -4.55 1.34
CA TRP A 72 -12.25 -5.90 1.54
C TRP A 72 -13.07 -6.93 0.76
N VAL A 73 -14.39 -6.87 0.86
CA VAL A 73 -15.30 -7.73 0.08
C VAL A 73 -15.01 -7.59 -1.41
N THR A 74 -14.80 -6.37 -1.91
CA THR A 74 -14.47 -6.10 -3.32
C THR A 74 -13.14 -6.74 -3.70
N SER A 75 -12.08 -6.60 -2.89
CA SER A 75 -10.78 -7.24 -3.13
C SER A 75 -10.88 -8.77 -3.16
N PHE A 76 -11.65 -9.38 -2.26
CA PHE A 76 -11.90 -10.82 -2.28
C PHE A 76 -12.60 -11.23 -3.58
N VAL A 77 -13.76 -10.62 -3.88
CA VAL A 77 -14.59 -10.95 -5.05
C VAL A 77 -13.81 -10.79 -6.36
N LEU A 78 -13.12 -9.66 -6.55
CA LEU A 78 -12.36 -9.40 -7.78
C LEU A 78 -11.25 -10.43 -8.02
N LEU A 79 -10.59 -10.88 -6.94
CA LEU A 79 -9.52 -11.86 -7.06
C LEU A 79 -10.01 -13.31 -7.00
N THR A 80 -11.23 -13.60 -6.54
CA THR A 80 -11.77 -14.97 -6.59
C THR A 80 -11.74 -15.50 -8.02
N PHE A 81 -11.89 -14.64 -9.03
CA PHE A 81 -11.72 -14.99 -10.44
C PHE A 81 -10.35 -15.63 -10.74
N THR A 82 -9.26 -15.16 -10.14
CA THR A 82 -7.92 -15.72 -10.40
C THR A 82 -7.76 -17.14 -9.84
N LEU A 83 -8.51 -17.48 -8.79
CA LEU A 83 -8.56 -18.81 -8.21
C LEU A 83 -9.43 -19.75 -9.06
N ILE A 84 -10.61 -19.29 -9.50
CA ILE A 84 -11.53 -20.08 -10.34
C ILE A 84 -10.90 -20.43 -11.69
N TRP A 85 -10.15 -19.50 -12.29
CA TRP A 85 -9.46 -19.73 -13.57
C TRP A 85 -8.10 -20.42 -13.45
N HIS A 86 -7.74 -20.89 -12.25
CA HIS A 86 -6.46 -21.58 -12.00
C HIS A 86 -5.22 -20.78 -12.46
N TYR A 87 -5.24 -19.44 -12.34
CA TYR A 87 -4.08 -18.62 -12.68
C TYR A 87 -2.96 -18.70 -11.64
N ILE A 88 -3.31 -19.07 -10.40
CA ILE A 88 -2.34 -19.39 -9.36
C ILE A 88 -1.93 -20.84 -9.56
N GLU A 89 -0.66 -21.07 -9.84
CA GLU A 89 -0.07 -22.40 -10.00
C GLU A 89 1.05 -22.63 -8.98
N TYR A 90 1.37 -23.90 -8.73
CA TYR A 90 2.51 -24.29 -7.91
C TYR A 90 3.75 -24.33 -8.81
N LEU A 91 4.77 -23.55 -8.48
CA LEU A 91 6.03 -23.54 -9.21
C LEU A 91 7.02 -24.52 -8.57
N PRO A 92 7.35 -25.64 -9.23
CA PRO A 92 8.23 -26.64 -8.66
C PRO A 92 9.66 -26.13 -8.45
N ASP A 93 10.15 -25.25 -9.32
CA ASP A 93 11.52 -24.73 -9.27
C ASP A 93 11.78 -23.82 -8.06
N THR A 94 10.71 -23.24 -7.49
CA THR A 94 10.81 -22.27 -6.40
C THR A 94 9.95 -22.63 -5.19
N TYR A 95 9.32 -23.81 -5.19
CA TYR A 95 8.58 -24.41 -4.07
C TYR A 95 7.49 -23.50 -3.47
N HIS A 96 6.80 -22.70 -4.28
CA HIS A 96 5.69 -21.86 -3.82
C HIS A 96 4.60 -21.67 -4.89
N CYS A 97 3.45 -21.17 -4.47
CA CYS A 97 2.33 -20.86 -5.35
C CYS A 97 2.26 -19.37 -5.63
N GLN A 98 2.03 -19.02 -6.90
CA GLN A 98 1.80 -17.66 -7.37
C GLN A 98 1.30 -17.71 -8.83
N ILE A 99 1.05 -16.54 -9.42
CA ILE A 99 0.80 -16.45 -10.86
C ILE A 99 2.16 -16.53 -11.55
N ALA A 100 2.40 -17.59 -12.33
CA ALA A 100 3.67 -17.74 -13.03
C ALA A 100 3.82 -16.73 -14.17
N PHE A 101 5.07 -16.33 -14.48
CA PHE A 101 5.34 -15.32 -15.52
C PHE A 101 4.85 -15.72 -16.92
N ASN A 102 4.79 -17.03 -17.20
CA ASN A 102 4.25 -17.61 -18.44
C ASN A 102 2.74 -17.36 -18.61
N ASN A 103 2.01 -17.16 -17.52
CA ASN A 103 0.58 -16.93 -17.54
C ASN A 103 0.29 -15.45 -17.84
N PHE A 104 0.43 -15.07 -19.10
CA PHE A 104 0.27 -13.68 -19.56
C PHE A 104 -1.07 -13.09 -19.12
N LEU A 105 -2.16 -13.83 -19.30
CA LEU A 105 -3.51 -13.37 -18.97
C LEU A 105 -3.69 -13.17 -17.46
N GLY A 106 -3.20 -14.10 -16.64
CA GLY A 106 -3.21 -13.97 -15.18
C GLY A 106 -2.45 -12.74 -14.69
N ASN A 107 -1.24 -12.51 -15.20
CA ASN A 107 -0.41 -11.36 -14.85
C ASN A 107 -1.03 -10.03 -15.30
N LEU A 108 -1.58 -10.00 -16.51
CA LEU A 108 -2.25 -8.82 -17.07
C LEU A 108 -3.48 -8.46 -16.22
N LEU A 109 -4.34 -9.44 -15.92
CA LEU A 109 -5.52 -9.24 -15.07
C LEU A 109 -5.14 -8.81 -13.65
N ALA A 110 -4.16 -9.46 -13.03
CA ALA A 110 -3.69 -9.08 -11.70
C ALA A 110 -3.16 -7.65 -11.69
N THR A 111 -2.38 -7.26 -12.71
CA THR A 111 -1.84 -5.89 -12.82
C THR A 111 -2.95 -4.87 -13.02
N PHE A 112 -3.95 -5.15 -13.87
CA PHE A 112 -5.07 -4.23 -14.07
C PHE A 112 -5.93 -4.06 -12.80
N ILE A 113 -6.30 -5.16 -12.17
CA ILE A 113 -7.19 -5.19 -11.00
C ILE A 113 -6.50 -4.60 -9.76
N ILE A 114 -5.26 -5.04 -9.48
CA ILE A 114 -4.53 -4.66 -8.27
C ILE A 114 -3.96 -3.25 -8.42
N PHE A 115 -3.37 -2.92 -9.57
CA PHE A 115 -2.55 -1.72 -9.71
C PHE A 115 -3.20 -0.65 -10.60
N SER A 116 -3.47 -0.96 -11.87
CA SER A 116 -3.80 0.06 -12.87
C SER A 116 -5.12 0.77 -12.60
N ILE A 117 -6.21 0.01 -12.35
CA ILE A 117 -7.54 0.59 -12.12
C ILE A 117 -7.56 1.49 -10.87
N PRO A 118 -7.13 1.04 -9.68
CA PRO A 118 -7.16 1.89 -8.49
C PRO A 118 -6.27 3.14 -8.62
N THR A 119 -5.11 2.99 -9.25
CA THR A 119 -4.15 4.10 -9.43
C THR A 119 -4.69 5.15 -10.39
N ILE A 120 -5.16 4.74 -11.57
CA ILE A 120 -5.72 5.65 -12.57
C ILE A 120 -6.95 6.36 -12.01
N ALA A 121 -7.87 5.63 -11.38
CA ALA A 121 -9.05 6.22 -10.75
C ALA A 121 -8.68 7.24 -9.66
N SER A 122 -7.67 6.92 -8.83
CA SER A 122 -7.17 7.86 -7.81
C SER A 122 -6.62 9.13 -8.46
N VAL A 123 -5.82 9.02 -9.53
CA VAL A 123 -5.26 10.16 -10.25
C VAL A 123 -6.36 11.05 -10.83
N PHE A 124 -7.38 10.47 -11.47
CA PHE A 124 -8.51 11.24 -12.00
C PHE A 124 -9.28 12.00 -10.91
N ILE A 125 -9.58 11.33 -9.79
CA ILE A 125 -10.21 11.98 -8.63
C ILE A 125 -9.37 13.16 -8.15
N TYR A 126 -8.05 13.02 -8.13
CA TYR A 126 -7.15 14.08 -7.69
C TYR A 126 -7.04 15.25 -8.66
N ILE A 127 -6.94 14.99 -9.96
CA ILE A 127 -6.99 16.05 -10.98
C ILE A 127 -8.30 16.85 -10.82
N TYR A 128 -9.43 16.16 -10.61
CA TYR A 128 -10.71 16.80 -10.41
C TYR A 128 -10.77 17.64 -9.13
N ILE A 129 -10.29 17.12 -7.98
CA ILE A 129 -10.25 17.88 -6.72
C ILE A 129 -9.43 19.17 -6.89
N ILE A 130 -8.27 19.10 -7.56
CA ILE A 130 -7.41 20.27 -7.80
C ILE A 130 -8.12 21.28 -8.69
N TYR A 131 -8.73 20.82 -9.79
CA TYR A 131 -9.49 21.68 -10.70
C TYR A 131 -10.63 22.41 -9.98
N TYR A 132 -11.46 21.66 -9.25
CA TYR A 132 -12.59 22.19 -8.48
C TYR A 132 -12.13 23.21 -7.42
N THR A 133 -11.04 22.90 -6.71
CA THR A 133 -10.49 23.78 -5.68
C THR A 133 -9.98 25.09 -6.26
N LYS A 134 -9.29 25.06 -7.41
CA LYS A 134 -8.82 26.28 -8.09
C LYS A 134 -10.00 27.16 -8.52
N GLN A 135 -11.05 26.55 -9.07
CA GLN A 135 -12.24 27.28 -9.49
C GLN A 135 -12.94 27.97 -8.32
N GLN A 136 -13.07 27.30 -7.17
CA GLN A 136 -13.69 27.90 -5.98
C GLN A 136 -12.82 28.96 -5.29
N THR A 137 -11.50 28.85 -5.36
CA THR A 137 -10.58 29.82 -4.73
C THR A 137 -10.76 31.22 -5.31
N ASN A 138 -11.09 31.33 -6.59
CA ASN A 138 -11.31 32.62 -7.26
C ASN A 138 -12.63 33.31 -6.86
N VAL A 139 -13.59 32.56 -6.30
CA VAL A 139 -14.95 33.07 -5.99
C VAL A 139 -15.11 33.39 -4.49
N ILE A 140 -14.31 32.75 -3.62
CA ILE A 140 -14.52 32.78 -2.16
C ILE A 140 -13.30 33.38 -1.46
N THR A 141 -13.07 34.69 -1.64
CA THR A 141 -12.08 35.47 -0.87
C THR A 141 -12.47 35.66 0.61
N THR A 142 -13.68 35.26 1.02
CA THR A 142 -14.24 35.54 2.37
C THR A 142 -14.22 34.38 3.37
N GLN A 143 -13.70 33.19 3.04
CA GLN A 143 -13.62 32.06 4.00
C GLN A 143 -12.21 31.52 4.21
N GLU A 144 -11.39 32.27 4.96
CA GLU A 144 -10.06 31.84 5.38
C GLU A 144 -10.02 30.46 6.05
N THR A 145 -11.04 30.13 6.84
CA THR A 145 -11.14 28.84 7.55
C THR A 145 -11.26 27.66 6.60
N ARG A 146 -12.03 27.80 5.51
CA ARG A 146 -12.13 26.75 4.48
C ARG A 146 -10.85 26.61 3.69
N TYR A 147 -10.22 27.73 3.33
CA TYR A 147 -8.92 27.71 2.65
C TYR A 147 -7.87 26.95 3.47
N ARG A 148 -7.79 27.17 4.78
CA ARG A 148 -6.87 26.43 5.67
C ARG A 148 -7.18 24.93 5.78
N ALA A 149 -8.43 24.52 5.65
CA ALA A 149 -8.81 23.10 5.63
C ALA A 149 -8.40 22.44 4.31
N ILE A 150 -8.69 23.10 3.18
CA ILE A 150 -8.30 22.68 1.83
C ILE A 150 -6.78 22.56 1.72
N GLN A 151 -6.02 23.55 2.21
CA GLN A 151 -4.55 23.50 2.21
C GLN A 151 -4.01 22.29 2.97
N ARG A 152 -4.63 21.94 4.10
CA ARG A 152 -4.28 20.72 4.85
C ARG A 152 -4.56 19.47 4.00
N ASP A 153 -5.72 19.40 3.35
CA ASP A 153 -6.07 18.26 2.49
C ASP A 153 -5.14 18.15 1.27
N ILE A 154 -4.68 19.27 0.69
CA ILE A 154 -3.68 19.30 -0.39
C ILE A 154 -2.31 18.78 0.08
N VAL A 155 -1.89 19.09 1.30
CA VAL A 155 -0.65 18.54 1.87
C VAL A 155 -0.77 17.03 2.00
N VAL A 156 -1.89 16.53 2.57
CA VAL A 156 -2.15 15.09 2.67
C VAL A 156 -2.28 14.45 1.28
N LEU A 157 -2.77 15.18 0.28
CA LEU A 157 -2.82 14.75 -1.11
C LEU A 157 -1.43 14.51 -1.70
N ARG A 158 -0.53 15.49 -1.61
CA ARG A 158 0.84 15.37 -2.10
C ARG A 158 1.55 14.14 -1.53
N ARG A 159 1.28 13.82 -0.26
CA ARG A 159 1.80 12.65 0.44
C ARG A 159 1.33 11.33 -0.16
N VAL A 160 0.05 11.21 -0.52
CA VAL A 160 -0.47 9.99 -1.18
C VAL A 160 0.12 9.83 -2.58
N ILE A 161 0.28 10.92 -3.33
CA ILE A 161 0.91 10.88 -4.66
C ILE A 161 2.36 10.40 -4.53
N ILE A 162 3.15 10.96 -3.61
CA ILE A 162 4.53 10.50 -3.35
C ILE A 162 4.56 9.00 -3.03
N LEU A 163 3.61 8.55 -2.22
CA LEU A 163 3.50 7.15 -1.83
C LEU A 163 3.15 6.24 -3.03
N ILE A 164 2.19 6.64 -3.87
CA ILE A 164 1.86 5.89 -5.10
C ILE A 164 3.06 5.86 -6.05
N THR A 165 3.68 7.02 -6.33
CA THR A 165 4.82 7.12 -7.24
C THR A 165 6.02 6.29 -6.76
N SER A 166 6.31 6.31 -5.45
CA SER A 166 7.41 5.51 -4.89
C SER A 166 7.17 4.01 -5.03
N VAL A 167 5.94 3.53 -4.78
CA VAL A 167 5.58 2.13 -5.02
C VAL A 167 5.69 1.80 -6.51
N THR A 168 5.18 2.65 -7.40
CA THR A 168 5.30 2.44 -8.85
C THR A 168 6.76 2.28 -9.26
N ILE A 169 7.66 3.14 -8.78
CA ILE A 169 9.10 3.06 -9.07
C ILE A 169 9.69 1.74 -8.57
N LEU A 170 9.31 1.29 -7.36
CA LEU A 170 9.77 0.02 -6.81
C LEU A 170 9.24 -1.20 -7.58
N THR A 171 8.09 -1.10 -8.24
CA THR A 171 7.51 -2.18 -9.07
C THR A 171 8.03 -2.20 -10.51
N LEU A 172 8.68 -1.12 -10.99
CA LEU A 172 9.23 -1.06 -12.35
C LEU A 172 10.20 -2.20 -12.69
N PRO A 173 11.12 -2.63 -11.81
CA PRO A 173 12.03 -3.73 -12.14
C PRO A 173 11.29 -5.05 -12.40
N THR A 174 10.20 -5.33 -11.66
CA THR A 174 9.37 -6.52 -11.91
C THR A 174 8.70 -6.45 -13.28
N LEU A 175 8.19 -5.27 -13.67
CA LEU A 175 7.63 -5.05 -15.00
C LEU A 175 8.69 -5.23 -16.10
N ILE A 176 9.92 -4.75 -15.88
CA ILE A 176 11.03 -4.94 -16.82
C ILE A 176 11.36 -6.42 -16.97
N LEU A 177 11.42 -7.19 -15.88
CA LEU A 177 11.66 -8.63 -15.92
C LEU A 177 10.54 -9.37 -16.67
N TRP A 178 9.29 -8.95 -16.47
CA TRP A 178 8.16 -9.52 -17.21
C TRP A 178 8.22 -9.20 -18.71
N ILE A 179 8.51 -7.95 -19.09
CA ILE A 179 8.70 -7.57 -20.50
C ILE A 179 9.88 -8.32 -21.12
N TYR A 180 10.99 -8.44 -20.39
CA TYR A 180 12.15 -9.21 -20.83
C TYR A 180 11.77 -10.68 -21.13
N TYR A 181 10.97 -11.29 -20.24
CA TYR A 181 10.45 -12.63 -20.47
C TYR A 181 9.57 -12.71 -21.71
N LEU A 182 8.68 -11.73 -21.94
CA LEU A 182 7.82 -11.71 -23.14
C LEU A 182 8.61 -11.59 -24.45
N VAL A 183 9.75 -10.90 -24.43
CA VAL A 183 10.61 -10.73 -25.62
C VAL A 183 11.48 -11.96 -25.87
N THR A 184 12.05 -12.54 -24.82
CA THR A 184 13.07 -13.61 -24.94
C THR A 184 12.50 -15.02 -24.83
N GLY A 185 11.33 -15.18 -24.22
CA GLY A 185 10.78 -16.49 -23.82
C GLY A 185 11.55 -17.15 -22.67
N PHE A 186 12.56 -16.49 -22.09
CA PHE A 186 13.44 -17.05 -21.06
C PHE A 186 13.16 -16.44 -19.69
N ILE A 187 12.86 -17.29 -18.70
CA ILE A 187 12.66 -16.86 -17.31
C ILE A 187 14.00 -16.96 -16.59
N LEU A 188 14.55 -15.83 -16.14
CA LEU A 188 15.70 -15.87 -15.23
C LEU A 188 15.27 -16.56 -13.92
N PRO A 189 16.01 -17.57 -13.43
CA PRO A 189 15.67 -18.25 -12.17
C PRO A 189 15.57 -17.29 -10.97
N LEU A 190 16.31 -16.18 -11.03
CA LEU A 190 16.32 -15.16 -9.98
C LEU A 190 15.10 -14.22 -10.02
N SER A 191 14.33 -14.18 -11.11
CA SER A 191 13.23 -13.19 -11.29
C SER A 191 12.22 -13.23 -10.15
N TYR A 192 11.79 -14.42 -9.75
CA TYR A 192 10.84 -14.59 -8.65
C TYR A 192 11.41 -14.12 -7.31
N ASN A 193 12.70 -14.37 -7.04
CA ASN A 193 13.35 -13.92 -5.81
C ASN A 193 13.47 -12.39 -5.76
N VAL A 194 13.79 -11.75 -6.90
CA VAL A 194 13.85 -10.29 -7.01
C VAL A 194 12.46 -9.69 -6.80
N GLU A 195 11.43 -10.27 -7.40
CA GLU A 195 10.04 -9.83 -7.22
C GLU A 195 9.63 -9.85 -5.74
N TRP A 196 9.83 -10.97 -5.04
CA TRP A 196 9.50 -11.07 -3.62
C TRP A 196 10.30 -10.11 -2.73
N LEU A 197 11.57 -9.86 -3.08
CA LEU A 197 12.41 -8.90 -2.38
C LEU A 197 11.88 -7.47 -2.57
N LEU A 198 11.54 -7.08 -3.81
CA LEU A 198 10.97 -5.77 -4.13
C LEU A 198 9.60 -5.58 -3.50
N LEU A 199 8.77 -6.61 -3.49
CA LEU A 199 7.49 -6.59 -2.80
C LEU A 199 7.67 -6.38 -1.29
N SER A 200 8.60 -7.10 -0.66
CA SER A 200 8.89 -6.93 0.77
C SER A 200 9.44 -5.53 1.07
N LEU A 201 10.36 -5.04 0.25
CA LEU A 201 10.95 -3.71 0.37
C LEU A 201 9.90 -2.61 0.21
N SER A 202 8.98 -2.75 -0.75
CA SER A 202 7.90 -1.79 -0.95
C SER A 202 6.92 -1.77 0.22
N LEU A 203 6.58 -2.90 0.83
CA LEU A 203 5.75 -2.94 2.04
C LEU A 203 6.43 -2.27 3.24
N VAL A 204 7.73 -2.48 3.44
CA VAL A 204 8.51 -1.79 4.47
C VAL A 204 8.53 -0.28 4.20
N PHE A 205 8.83 0.11 2.96
CA PHE A 205 8.88 1.51 2.56
C PHE A 205 7.52 2.20 2.77
N LEU A 206 6.42 1.54 2.43
CA LEU A 206 5.05 2.00 2.66
C LEU A 206 4.77 2.24 4.14
N SER A 207 5.11 1.28 5.00
CA SER A 207 4.91 1.38 6.45
C SER A 207 5.71 2.54 7.06
N VAL A 208 6.99 2.64 6.71
CA VAL A 208 7.89 3.71 7.17
C VAL A 208 7.38 5.07 6.70
N THR A 209 7.07 5.18 5.41
CA THR A 209 6.59 6.42 4.79
C THR A 209 5.26 6.87 5.39
N SER A 210 4.31 5.96 5.58
CA SER A 210 3.03 6.24 6.25
C SER A 210 3.22 6.78 7.68
N THR A 211 4.16 6.21 8.42
CA THR A 211 4.51 6.63 9.79
C THR A 211 5.06 8.06 9.80
N PHE A 212 6.01 8.38 8.90
CA PHE A 212 6.60 9.72 8.82
C PHE A 212 5.63 10.78 8.28
N ILE A 213 4.73 10.37 7.39
CA ILE A 213 3.73 11.23 6.78
C ILE A 213 2.65 11.62 7.80
N THR A 214 2.27 10.73 8.71
CA THR A 214 1.17 10.99 9.64
C THR A 214 1.58 12.03 10.70
N PRO A 215 0.98 13.24 10.68
CA PRO A 215 1.45 14.35 11.53
C PRO A 215 1.21 14.10 13.02
N GLN A 216 0.17 13.34 13.35
CA GLN A 216 -0.15 12.95 14.73
C GLN A 216 0.94 12.05 15.32
N VAL A 217 1.36 11.04 14.56
CA VAL A 217 2.45 10.12 14.95
C VAL A 217 3.75 10.90 15.09
N ARG A 218 4.08 11.77 14.12
CA ARG A 218 5.27 12.64 14.21
C ARG A 218 5.24 13.55 15.45
N ARG A 219 4.07 14.06 15.83
CA ARG A 219 3.90 14.87 17.05
C ARG A 219 4.14 14.02 18.30
N LEU A 220 3.59 12.81 18.37
CA LEU A 220 3.77 11.89 19.50
C LEU A 220 5.25 11.48 19.65
N ILE A 221 5.91 11.11 18.55
CA ILE A 221 7.35 10.78 18.55
C ILE A 221 8.18 11.96 19.06
N ARG A 222 7.90 13.18 18.57
CA ARG A 222 8.62 14.40 19.01
C ARG A 222 8.40 14.69 20.50
N LEU A 223 7.18 14.50 21.01
CA LEU A 223 6.87 14.69 22.43
C LEU A 223 7.61 13.66 23.29
N ASN A 224 7.60 12.39 22.89
CA ASN A 224 8.28 11.33 23.63
C ASN A 224 9.81 11.51 23.61
N TRP A 225 10.36 11.91 22.45
CA TRP A 225 11.78 12.23 22.31
C TRP A 225 12.22 13.37 23.25
N ARG A 226 11.46 14.47 23.31
CA ARG A 226 11.73 15.59 24.23
C ARG A 226 11.60 15.19 25.70
N ARG A 227 10.69 14.28 26.03
CA ARG A 227 10.53 13.75 27.39
C ARG A 227 11.76 12.93 27.80
N ASN A 228 12.29 12.10 26.89
CA ASN A 228 13.48 11.30 27.15
C ASN A 228 14.73 12.17 27.37
N GLN A 229 14.84 13.30 26.66
CA GLN A 229 15.91 14.28 26.88
C GLN A 229 15.81 15.06 28.20
N ARG A 230 14.67 15.02 28.90
CA ARG A 230 14.47 15.70 30.20
C ARG A 230 14.78 14.84 31.42
N VAL A 231 15.05 13.54 31.26
CA VAL A 231 15.54 12.70 32.35
C VAL A 231 17.01 13.08 32.58
N ARG A 232 17.24 14.18 33.31
CA ARG A 232 18.57 14.52 33.83
C ARG A 232 18.96 13.48 34.87
N PRO A 233 20.24 13.04 34.93
CA PRO A 233 20.70 12.26 36.06
C PRO A 233 20.46 13.08 37.33
N VAL A 234 19.80 12.47 38.31
CA VAL A 234 19.76 13.00 39.67
C VAL A 234 21.20 12.97 40.15
N ILE A 235 21.85 14.15 40.17
CA ILE A 235 23.14 14.29 40.82
C ILE A 235 22.85 14.08 42.30
N MET A 236 23.13 12.89 42.81
CA MET A 236 23.19 12.67 44.24
C MET A 236 24.41 13.44 44.73
N ASN A 237 24.18 14.64 45.27
CA ASN A 237 25.21 15.31 46.05
C ASN A 237 25.50 14.40 47.25
N GLN A 238 26.65 13.74 47.21
CA GLN A 238 27.23 13.11 48.38
C GLN A 238 27.46 14.23 49.40
N THR A 239 26.68 14.22 50.47
CA THR A 239 26.94 15.03 51.66
C THR A 239 28.30 14.63 52.22
N PRO A 240 29.25 15.57 52.38
CA PRO A 240 30.49 15.26 53.08
C PRO A 240 30.15 15.03 54.56
N GLU A 241 30.56 13.86 55.08
CA GLU A 241 30.59 13.59 56.51
C GLU A 241 31.56 14.59 57.16
N LEU A 242 31.02 15.51 57.95
CA LEU A 242 31.81 16.35 58.85
C LEU A 242 32.15 15.53 60.10
N THR A 243 33.40 15.10 60.19
CA THR A 243 34.13 14.83 61.44
C THR A 243 34.51 16.12 62.14
#